data_AF-A0A1X7SSC1-F1
#
_entry.id   AF-A0A1X7SSC1-F1
#
_cell.length_a   1.000
_cell.length_b   1.000
_cell.length_c   1.000
_cell.angle_alpha   90.00
_cell.angle_beta   90.00
_cell.angle_gamma   90.00
#
_symmetry.space_group_name_H-M   'P 1'
#
loop_
_entity.id
_entity.type
_entity.pdbx_description
1 polymer ?
#
loop_
_entity_poly.entity_id
_entity_poly.type
_entity_poly.pdbx_seq_one_letter_code
_entity_poly.pdbx_strand_id
1 'polypeptide(L)'
;MWFFATVLPLLISDAVPYEDEHWRCYLLLLEITKYSTARVVSSSSAEYLELLVMRHHEPFRICYPQKPTPKIHYMVHFPTLFLKLGPLISCWCMRMEAKNSYFKRISQIGKFKNLSLSVTNRHQKLMCSYLHGPVFDFWELESGPCESFKITAYL
;
A
#
# COMPACT_ATOMS: atom_id res chain seq x y z
N MET A 1 4.78 0.74 9.78
CA MET A 1 6.12 1.22 9.41
C MET A 1 6.17 2.73 9.15
N TRP A 2 5.26 3.33 8.35
CA TRP A 2 5.26 4.78 8.08
C TRP A 2 5.25 5.66 9.35
N PHE A 3 4.38 5.36 10.32
CA PHE A 3 4.28 6.11 11.57
C PHE A 3 5.60 6.17 12.35
N PHE A 4 6.28 5.03 12.50
CA PHE A 4 7.57 5.00 13.18
C PHE A 4 8.61 5.85 12.44
N ALA A 5 8.65 5.77 11.10
CA ALA A 5 9.56 6.56 10.30
C ALA A 5 9.31 8.08 10.45
N THR A 6 8.06 8.52 10.60
CA THR A 6 7.78 9.96 10.80
C THR A 6 8.04 10.42 12.23
N VAL A 7 7.93 9.53 13.23
CA VAL A 7 8.13 9.85 14.65
C VAL A 7 9.60 9.75 15.06
N LEU A 8 10.40 8.92 14.39
CA LEU A 8 11.80 8.70 14.75
C LEU A 8 12.62 10.01 14.85
N PRO A 9 12.52 10.99 13.92
CA PRO A 9 13.21 12.27 14.08
C PRO A 9 12.86 13.00 15.38
N LEU A 10 11.61 12.89 15.86
CA LEU A 10 11.18 13.51 17.11
C LEU A 10 11.77 12.83 18.35
N LEU A 11 12.13 11.55 18.24
CA LEU A 11 12.63 10.77 19.38
C LEU A 11 14.14 10.89 19.56
N ILE A 12 14.90 11.02 18.46
CA ILE A 12 16.36 10.90 18.51
C ILE A 12 17.10 12.08 17.85
N SER A 13 16.43 13.11 17.34
CA SER A 13 17.11 14.23 16.66
C SER A 13 18.17 14.90 17.54
N ASP A 14 17.91 15.06 18.83
CA ASP A 14 18.86 15.67 19.78
C ASP A 14 20.13 14.83 20.00
N ALA A 15 20.08 13.53 19.67
CA ALA A 15 21.20 12.61 19.81
C ALA A 15 22.00 12.42 18.51
N VAL A 16 21.52 12.95 17.38
CA VAL A 16 22.17 12.79 16.08
C VAL A 16 22.95 14.06 15.71
N PRO A 17 24.24 13.94 15.29
CA PRO A 17 25.02 15.10 14.86
C PRO A 17 24.39 15.83 13.67
N TYR A 18 24.43 17.17 13.69
CA TYR A 18 23.85 18.00 12.62
C TYR A 18 24.49 17.76 11.24
N GLU A 19 25.77 17.38 11.20
CA GLU A 19 26.52 17.12 9.97
C GLU A 19 26.42 15.66 9.49
N ASP A 20 25.58 14.83 10.11
CA ASP A 20 25.40 13.45 9.69
C ASP A 20 24.64 13.36 8.35
N GLU A 21 25.37 12.96 7.31
CA GLU A 21 24.82 12.84 5.95
C GLU A 21 23.82 11.68 5.80
N HIS A 22 23.93 10.62 6.61
CA HIS A 22 22.93 9.54 6.63
C HIS A 22 21.62 10.06 7.22
N TRP A 23 21.71 10.88 8.27
CA TRP A 23 20.56 11.54 8.86
C TRP A 23 19.91 12.51 7.87
N ARG A 24 20.72 13.32 7.17
CA ARG A 24 20.23 14.20 6.10
C ARG A 24 19.51 13.43 4.99
N CYS A 25 20.08 12.31 4.53
CA CYS A 25 19.42 11.41 3.57
C CYS A 25 18.05 10.97 4.10
N TYR A 26 18.00 10.52 5.35
CA TYR A 26 16.79 10.01 5.97
C TYR A 26 15.68 11.07 6.04
N LEU A 27 16.00 12.28 6.51
CA LEU A 27 15.04 13.39 6.60
C LEU A 27 14.48 13.79 5.22
N LEU A 28 15.35 13.89 4.21
CA LEU A 28 14.94 14.20 2.85
C LEU A 28 14.05 13.09 2.26
N LEU A 29 14.35 11.82 2.56
CA LEU A 29 13.51 10.69 2.13
C LEU A 29 12.13 10.73 2.79
N LEU A 30 12.04 11.10 4.06
CA LEU A 30 10.76 11.29 4.75
C LEU A 30 9.94 12.39 4.06
N GLU A 31 10.58 13.50 3.70
CA GLU A 31 9.92 14.61 3.03
C GLU A 31 9.44 14.24 1.63
N ILE A 32 10.29 13.60 0.81
CA ILE A 32 9.89 13.01 -0.49
C ILE A 32 8.68 12.09 -0.32
N THR A 33 8.68 11.24 0.71
CA THR A 33 7.58 10.31 0.94
C THR A 33 6.29 11.03 1.37
N LYS A 34 6.39 12.13 2.12
CA LYS A 34 5.24 12.98 2.47
C LYS A 34 4.60 13.58 1.23
N TYR A 35 5.39 14.08 0.29
CA TYR A 35 4.87 14.61 -0.98
C TYR A 35 4.33 13.51 -1.89
N SER A 36 5.03 12.38 -2.04
CA SER A 36 4.56 11.27 -2.88
C SER A 36 3.27 10.62 -2.37
N THR A 37 3.01 10.69 -1.07
CA THR A 37 1.77 10.19 -0.45
C THR A 37 0.70 11.27 -0.25
N ALA A 38 0.93 12.51 -0.72
CA ALA A 38 -0.04 13.58 -0.65
C ALA A 38 -1.28 13.24 -1.50
N ARG A 39 -2.47 13.61 -0.99
CA ARG A 39 -3.76 13.40 -1.69
C ARG A 39 -4.13 14.53 -2.65
N VAL A 40 -3.49 15.69 -2.51
CA VAL A 40 -3.72 16.87 -3.33
C VAL A 40 -2.37 17.28 -3.90
N VAL A 41 -2.38 17.62 -5.18
CA VAL A 41 -1.18 17.92 -5.95
C VAL A 41 -1.34 19.22 -6.70
N SER A 42 -0.24 19.96 -6.82
CA SER A 42 -0.15 21.18 -7.60
C SER A 42 1.17 21.18 -8.38
N SER A 43 1.28 22.03 -9.39
CA SER A 43 2.52 22.17 -10.17
C SER A 43 3.71 22.54 -9.29
N SER A 44 3.52 23.48 -8.36
CA SER A 44 4.56 23.89 -7.40
C SER A 44 4.97 22.75 -6.47
N SER A 45 4.04 21.86 -6.09
CA SER A 45 4.39 20.66 -5.32
C SER A 45 5.24 19.68 -6.11
N ALA A 46 5.03 19.57 -7.44
CA ALA A 46 5.85 18.72 -8.30
C ALA A 46 7.27 19.29 -8.47
N GLU A 47 7.40 20.60 -8.69
CA GLU A 47 8.70 21.29 -8.75
C GLU A 47 9.48 21.15 -7.43
N TYR A 48 8.79 21.30 -6.30
CA TYR A 48 9.41 21.11 -4.99
C TYR A 48 9.84 19.65 -4.77
N LEU A 49 9.04 18.68 -5.21
CA LEU A 49 9.40 17.27 -5.16
C LEU A 49 10.65 16.97 -6.00
N GLU A 50 10.81 17.61 -7.16
CA GLU A 50 12.02 17.49 -7.98
C GLU A 50 13.26 17.99 -7.22
N LEU A 51 13.15 19.17 -6.61
CA LEU A 51 14.22 19.75 -5.78
C LEU A 51 14.59 18.82 -4.60
N LEU A 52 13.60 18.26 -3.91
CA LEU A 52 13.83 17.32 -2.80
C LEU A 52 14.55 16.07 -3.28
N VAL A 53 14.14 15.50 -4.41
CA VAL A 53 14.79 14.32 -4.99
C VAL A 53 16.24 14.62 -5.36
N MET A 54 16.53 15.76 -5.98
CA MET A 54 17.91 16.18 -6.27
C MET A 54 18.74 16.31 -4.99
N ARG A 55 18.23 17.03 -4.00
CA ARG A 55 18.89 17.24 -2.69
C ARG A 55 19.13 15.94 -1.95
N HIS A 56 18.23 14.96 -2.07
CA HIS A 56 18.41 13.63 -1.47
C HIS A 56 19.55 12.85 -2.15
N HIS A 57 19.68 12.94 -3.47
CA HIS A 57 20.65 12.14 -4.21
C HIS A 57 22.11 12.56 -3.99
N GLU A 58 22.35 13.83 -3.65
CA GLU A 58 23.69 14.33 -3.27
C GLU A 58 24.31 13.55 -2.10
N PRO A 59 23.74 13.56 -0.88
CA PRO A 59 24.27 12.81 0.24
C PRO A 59 24.11 11.30 0.05
N PHE A 60 23.07 10.84 -0.65
CA PHE A 60 22.87 9.41 -0.89
C PHE A 60 24.06 8.79 -1.62
N ARG A 61 24.64 9.50 -2.60
CA ARG A 61 25.79 9.01 -3.35
C ARG A 61 27.06 8.91 -2.49
N ILE A 62 27.19 9.78 -1.49
CA ILE A 62 28.32 9.79 -0.55
C ILE A 62 28.16 8.65 0.46
N CYS A 63 26.98 8.55 1.08
CA CYS A 63 26.65 7.56 2.11
C CYS A 63 26.54 6.13 1.56
N TYR A 64 26.08 5.97 0.33
CA TYR A 64 25.78 4.68 -0.31
C TYR A 64 26.43 4.63 -1.70
N PRO A 65 27.75 4.41 -1.78
CA PRO A 65 28.50 4.48 -3.05
C PRO A 65 28.18 3.34 -4.04
N GLN A 66 27.37 2.35 -3.63
CA GLN A 66 26.92 1.29 -4.51
C GLN A 66 25.93 1.81 -5.55
N LYS A 67 25.70 1.02 -6.61
CA LYS A 67 24.70 1.37 -7.62
C LYS A 67 23.32 1.55 -6.96
N PRO A 68 22.61 2.67 -7.24
CA PRO A 68 21.29 2.89 -6.66
C PRO A 68 20.34 1.79 -7.12
N THR A 69 19.51 1.32 -6.20
CA THR A 69 18.46 0.36 -6.54
C THR A 69 17.42 1.03 -7.45
N PRO A 70 16.64 0.25 -8.23
CA PRO A 70 15.56 0.81 -9.05
C PRO A 70 14.59 1.70 -8.26
N LYS A 71 14.32 1.37 -6.99
CA LYS A 71 13.46 2.18 -6.10
C LYS A 71 13.99 3.60 -5.92
N ILE A 72 15.30 3.75 -5.73
CA ILE A 72 15.93 5.06 -5.56
C ILE A 72 15.93 5.80 -6.90
N HIS A 73 16.31 5.13 -7.98
CA HIS A 73 16.32 5.71 -9.32
C HIS A 73 14.93 6.23 -9.76
N TYR A 74 13.87 5.47 -9.50
CA TYR A 74 12.51 5.86 -9.91
C TYR A 74 12.00 7.15 -9.24
N MET A 75 12.58 7.59 -8.12
CA MET A 75 12.20 8.86 -7.49
C MET A 75 12.39 10.05 -8.42
N VAL A 76 13.36 10.00 -9.34
CA VAL A 76 13.59 11.05 -10.36
C VAL A 76 12.39 11.23 -11.29
N HIS A 77 11.55 10.20 -11.45
CA HIS A 77 10.34 10.27 -12.26
C HIS A 77 9.11 10.73 -11.48
N PHE A 78 9.19 10.84 -10.15
CA PHE A 78 8.03 11.20 -9.34
C PHE A 78 7.43 12.54 -9.74
N PRO A 79 8.18 13.64 -9.98
CA PRO A 79 7.61 14.92 -10.40
C PRO A 79 6.79 14.81 -11.69
N THR A 80 7.34 14.14 -12.71
CA THR A 80 6.66 13.93 -14.00
C THR A 80 5.40 13.08 -13.83
N LEU A 81 5.45 12.03 -13.00
CA LEU A 81 4.28 11.22 -12.69
C LEU A 81 3.24 12.01 -11.89
N PHE A 82 3.67 12.89 -11.00
CA PHE A 82 2.83 13.79 -10.21
C PHE A 82 1.98 14.70 -11.10
N LEU A 83 2.59 15.25 -12.16
CA LEU A 83 1.91 16.13 -13.11
C LEU A 83 0.99 15.37 -14.07
N LYS A 84 1.38 14.15 -14.48
CA LYS A 84 0.64 13.37 -15.48
C LYS A 84 -0.52 12.57 -14.89
N LEU A 85 -0.31 11.94 -13.74
CA LEU A 85 -1.26 11.02 -13.10
C LEU A 85 -1.96 11.65 -11.90
N GLY A 86 -1.45 12.78 -11.41
CA GLY A 86 -1.92 13.40 -10.19
C GLY A 86 -1.29 12.79 -8.94
N PRO A 87 -2.04 12.69 -7.81
CA PRO A 87 -1.53 12.14 -6.56
C PRO A 87 -1.01 10.71 -6.73
N LEU A 88 0.28 10.46 -6.46
CA LEU A 88 0.88 9.12 -6.64
C LEU A 88 0.27 8.06 -5.70
N ILE A 89 -0.27 8.49 -4.55
CA ILE A 89 -1.06 7.63 -3.66
C ILE A 89 -2.29 7.02 -4.34
N SER A 90 -2.78 7.58 -5.45
CA SER A 90 -3.88 6.95 -6.19
C SER A 90 -3.43 5.70 -6.96
N CYS A 91 -2.15 5.60 -7.30
CA CYS A 91 -1.58 4.52 -8.10
C CYS A 91 -1.00 3.37 -7.27
N TRP A 92 -0.97 3.48 -5.94
CA TRP A 92 -0.33 2.49 -5.07
C TRP A 92 -1.12 1.17 -4.96
N CYS A 93 -0.42 0.05 -4.76
CA CYS A 93 -1.04 -1.28 -4.71
C CYS A 93 -1.50 -1.72 -3.30
N MET A 94 -1.30 -0.92 -2.26
CA MET A 94 -1.55 -1.33 -0.86
C MET A 94 -2.96 -1.87 -0.62
N ARG A 95 -3.98 -1.23 -1.21
CA ARG A 95 -5.39 -1.64 -1.05
C ARG A 95 -5.70 -2.96 -1.77
N MET A 96 -5.06 -3.19 -2.92
CA MET A 96 -5.17 -4.44 -3.66
C MET A 96 -4.47 -5.58 -2.93
N GLU A 97 -3.28 -5.33 -2.38
CA GLU A 97 -2.54 -6.28 -1.56
C GLU A 97 -3.30 -6.66 -0.28
N ALA A 98 -3.89 -5.68 0.41
CA ALA A 98 -4.74 -5.94 1.56
C ALA A 98 -5.95 -6.82 1.19
N LYS A 99 -6.59 -6.54 0.05
CA LYS A 99 -7.70 -7.35 -0.48
C LYS A 99 -7.25 -8.78 -0.83
N ASN A 100 -6.02 -8.98 -1.29
CA ASN A 100 -5.47 -10.31 -1.57
C ASN A 100 -5.43 -11.24 -0.33
N SER A 101 -5.35 -10.69 0.89
CA SER A 101 -5.40 -11.51 2.12
C SER A 101 -6.70 -12.34 2.24
N TYR A 102 -7.83 -11.76 1.82
CA TYR A 102 -9.12 -12.44 1.77
C TYR A 102 -9.06 -13.68 0.86
N PHE A 103 -8.54 -13.50 -0.36
CA PHE A 103 -8.43 -14.58 -1.33
C PHE A 103 -7.50 -15.70 -0.84
N LYS A 104 -6.36 -15.34 -0.23
CA LYS A 104 -5.40 -16.30 0.36
C LYS A 104 -6.06 -17.14 1.46
N ARG A 105 -6.78 -16.50 2.39
CA ARG A 105 -7.47 -17.20 3.48
C ARG A 105 -8.50 -18.21 2.95
N ILE A 106 -9.28 -17.84 1.94
CA ILE A 106 -10.30 -18.72 1.37
C ILE A 106 -9.67 -19.86 0.58
N SER A 107 -8.58 -19.60 -0.12
CA SER A 107 -7.86 -20.63 -0.86
C SER A 107 -7.30 -21.75 0.01
N GLN A 108 -7.09 -21.49 1.31
CA GLN A 108 -6.62 -22.49 2.26
C GLN A 108 -7.73 -23.42 2.77
N ILE A 109 -9.00 -23.01 2.67
CA ILE A 109 -10.15 -23.71 3.27
C ILE A 109 -10.97 -24.48 2.21
N GLY A 110 -10.86 -24.09 0.93
CA GLY A 110 -11.69 -24.61 -0.16
C GLY A 110 -11.16 -25.86 -0.88
N LYS A 111 -11.96 -26.36 -1.83
CA LYS A 111 -11.53 -27.39 -2.79
C LYS A 111 -10.56 -26.77 -3.82
N PHE A 112 -9.44 -27.44 -4.11
CA PHE A 112 -8.41 -26.94 -5.05
C PHE A 112 -8.80 -27.03 -6.53
N LYS A 113 -9.87 -27.76 -6.86
CA LYS A 113 -10.40 -27.84 -8.23
C LYS A 113 -11.11 -26.53 -8.56
N ASN A 114 -10.66 -25.84 -9.62
CA ASN A 114 -11.21 -24.55 -10.06
C ASN A 114 -11.22 -23.49 -8.93
N LEU A 115 -10.09 -23.37 -8.23
CA LEU A 115 -9.94 -22.45 -7.10
C LEU A 115 -10.29 -21.00 -7.46
N SER A 116 -9.81 -20.49 -8.60
CA SER A 116 -10.08 -19.12 -9.06
C SER A 116 -11.59 -18.84 -9.18
N LEU A 117 -12.34 -19.77 -9.78
CA LEU A 117 -13.80 -19.68 -9.90
C LEU A 117 -14.46 -19.66 -8.53
N SER A 118 -14.05 -20.57 -7.64
CA SER A 118 -14.63 -20.71 -6.31
C SER A 118 -14.44 -19.45 -5.45
N VAL A 119 -13.22 -18.89 -5.41
CA VAL A 119 -12.94 -17.69 -4.62
C VAL A 119 -13.58 -16.45 -5.25
N THR A 120 -13.65 -16.38 -6.59
CA THR A 120 -14.33 -15.26 -7.30
C THR A 120 -15.82 -15.26 -7.03
N ASN A 121 -16.51 -16.40 -7.15
CA ASN A 121 -17.95 -16.50 -6.87
C ASN A 121 -18.26 -16.10 -5.43
N ARG A 122 -17.45 -16.59 -4.47
CA ARG A 122 -17.61 -16.22 -3.07
C ARG A 122 -17.37 -14.72 -2.83
N HIS A 123 -16.36 -14.15 -3.49
CA HIS A 123 -16.11 -12.71 -3.44
C HIS A 123 -17.28 -11.89 -4.01
N GLN A 124 -17.85 -12.29 -5.15
CA GLN A 124 -18.99 -11.61 -5.77
C GLN A 124 -20.21 -11.64 -4.85
N LYS A 125 -20.54 -12.78 -4.23
CA LYS A 125 -21.61 -12.89 -3.24
C LYS A 125 -21.37 -11.95 -2.05
N LEU A 126 -20.13 -11.87 -1.54
CA LEU A 126 -19.78 -10.96 -0.46
C LEU A 126 -19.95 -9.49 -0.85
N MET A 127 -19.57 -9.13 -2.07
CA MET A 127 -19.78 -7.76 -2.56
C MET A 127 -21.28 -7.44 -2.73
N CYS A 128 -22.08 -8.40 -3.17
CA CYS A 128 -23.53 -8.26 -3.28
C CYS A 128 -24.17 -7.97 -1.92
N SER A 129 -23.80 -8.72 -0.87
CA SER A 129 -24.34 -8.50 0.48
C SER A 129 -23.94 -7.14 1.06
N TYR A 130 -22.70 -6.67 0.82
CA TYR A 130 -22.28 -5.33 1.24
C TYR A 130 -23.04 -4.19 0.53
N LEU A 131 -23.42 -4.37 -0.73
CA LEU A 131 -24.09 -3.34 -1.53
C LEU A 131 -25.61 -3.31 -1.33
N HIS A 132 -26.24 -4.47 -1.17
CA HIS A 132 -27.71 -4.60 -1.12
C HIS A 132 -28.29 -4.73 0.30
N GLY A 133 -27.45 -4.83 1.34
CA GLY A 133 -27.91 -4.92 2.73
C GLY A 133 -28.66 -6.23 3.04
N PRO A 134 -29.57 -6.25 4.04
CA PRO A 134 -30.17 -7.48 4.59
C PRO A 134 -31.08 -8.27 3.63
N VAL A 135 -31.19 -7.84 2.36
CA VAL A 135 -31.92 -8.55 1.30
C VAL A 135 -31.19 -9.84 0.87
N PHE A 136 -29.87 -9.94 1.14
CA PHE A 136 -29.07 -11.10 0.79
C PHE A 136 -28.75 -11.96 2.02
N ASP A 137 -29.16 -13.23 2.01
CA ASP A 137 -28.93 -14.15 3.11
C ASP A 137 -27.44 -14.43 3.31
N PHE A 138 -26.93 -14.06 4.49
CA PHE A 138 -25.54 -14.27 4.91
C PHE A 138 -25.14 -15.76 4.89
N TRP A 139 -26.11 -16.66 5.08
CA TRP A 139 -25.92 -18.11 5.15
C TRP A 139 -25.34 -18.74 3.87
N GLU A 140 -25.55 -18.11 2.70
CA GLU A 140 -24.92 -18.56 1.44
C GLU A 140 -23.42 -18.25 1.35
N LEU A 141 -22.91 -17.40 2.24
CA LEU A 141 -21.51 -16.96 2.24
C LEU A 141 -20.59 -17.84 3.10
N GLU A 142 -21.18 -18.49 4.10
CA GLU A 142 -20.51 -19.41 5.04
C GLU A 142 -20.57 -20.86 4.57
N SER A 143 -21.60 -21.22 3.80
CA SER A 143 -21.67 -22.54 3.17
C SER A 143 -20.70 -22.59 1.97
N GLY A 144 -19.73 -23.50 2.05
CA GLY A 144 -18.90 -23.85 0.90
C GLY A 144 -19.73 -24.54 -0.20
N PRO A 145 -19.13 -25.04 -1.29
CA PRO A 145 -19.85 -25.77 -2.35
C PRO A 145 -20.39 -27.15 -1.91
N CYS A 146 -20.49 -27.39 -0.60
CA CYS A 146 -21.19 -28.54 -0.05
C CYS A 146 -22.64 -28.11 0.18
N GLU A 147 -23.60 -28.97 -0.13
CA GLU A 147 -24.99 -28.73 0.25
C GLU A 147 -25.04 -28.42 1.74
N SER A 148 -25.66 -27.28 2.08
CA SER A 148 -26.04 -26.99 3.44
C SER A 148 -27.08 -28.03 3.85
N PHE A 149 -26.61 -29.10 4.48
CA PHE A 149 -27.51 -29.98 5.21
C PHE A 149 -28.16 -29.11 6.30
N LYS A 150 -29.44 -28.79 6.12
CA LYS A 150 -30.27 -28.43 7.26
C LYS A 150 -30.12 -29.60 8.21
N ILE A 151 -29.47 -29.38 9.35
CA ILE A 151 -29.66 -30.27 10.48
C ILE A 151 -31.14 -30.08 10.82
N THR A 152 -31.99 -30.93 10.26
CA THR A 152 -33.31 -31.16 10.80
C THR A 152 -33.04 -31.56 12.23
N ALA A 153 -33.34 -30.66 13.16
CA ALA A 153 -33.46 -30.99 14.57
C ALA A 153 -34.52 -32.10 14.63
N TYR A 154 -34.04 -33.35 14.66
CA TYR A 154 -34.86 -34.47 15.07
C TYR A 154 -34.95 -34.35 16.58
N LEU A 155 -36.14 -33.91 17.03
CA LEU A 155 -36.73 -34.07 18.36
C LEU A 155 -35.87 -33.66 19.56
#